data_AF-A0A1A9R1H7-F1
#
_entry.id   AF-A0A1A9R1H7-F1
#
_cell.length_a   1.000
_cell.length_b   1.000
_cell.length_c   1.000
_cell.angle_alpha   90.00
_cell.angle_beta   90.00
_cell.angle_gamma   90.00
#
_symmetry.space_group_name_H-M   'P 1'
#
loop_
_entity.id
_entity.type
_entity.pdbx_description
1 polymer ?
#
loop_
_entity_poly.entity_id
_entity_poly.type
_entity_poly.pdbx_seq_one_letter_code
_entity_poly.pdbx_strand_id
1 'polypeptide(L)'
;MTERELPYPNKPVGVGGWLMFYIWVVCIILPFLFVVKILEFLREQDVVGNADWFNSFLETVPYTSAFFVFCHVCMAIVLYASNKKVTRYIVVLLIWLSGPLLNASLLAFCVVIMPPEAGEYFLAKRIPPSIFNLVWSVVWTLYFLRSKRVANTYWRDVKAIKRSVA
;
A
#
# COMPACT_ATOMS: atom_id res chain seq x y z
N MET A 1 -31.51 11.12 9.52
CA MET A 1 -31.38 10.04 8.52
C MET A 1 -31.97 8.79 9.14
N THR A 2 -33.19 8.45 8.74
CA THR A 2 -33.81 7.16 9.06
C THR A 2 -33.08 6.06 8.27
N GLU A 3 -33.02 4.83 8.80
CA GLU A 3 -32.26 3.69 8.23
C GLU A 3 -32.57 3.36 6.74
N ARG A 4 -33.57 4.00 6.13
CA ARG A 4 -34.02 3.76 4.74
C ARG A 4 -33.14 4.35 3.64
N GLU A 5 -32.15 5.20 3.95
CA GLU A 5 -31.34 5.90 2.91
C GLU A 5 -29.91 5.37 2.74
N LEU A 6 -29.56 4.25 3.39
CA LEU A 6 -28.26 3.62 3.11
C LEU A 6 -28.34 2.91 1.74
N PRO A 7 -27.36 3.13 0.83
CA PRO A 7 -27.34 2.47 -0.49
C PRO A 7 -27.18 0.94 -0.41
N TYR A 8 -27.07 0.38 0.80
CA TYR A 8 -26.98 -1.04 1.07
C TYR A 8 -27.89 -1.41 2.26
N PRO A 9 -28.55 -2.57 2.22
CA PRO A 9 -29.71 -2.88 3.06
C PRO A 9 -29.40 -3.20 4.53
N ASN A 10 -28.16 -3.02 5.00
CA ASN A 10 -27.74 -3.44 6.34
C ASN A 10 -27.12 -2.28 7.14
N LYS A 11 -27.37 -2.32 8.45
CA LYS A 11 -26.87 -1.41 9.48
C LYS A 11 -25.35 -1.18 9.35
N PRO A 12 -24.82 -0.01 9.80
CA PRO A 12 -23.38 0.26 9.82
C PRO A 12 -22.61 -0.89 10.46
N VAL A 13 -21.57 -1.37 9.78
CA VAL A 13 -20.75 -2.49 10.26
C VAL A 13 -19.37 -1.96 10.59
N GLY A 14 -18.90 -2.14 11.84
CA GLY A 14 -17.56 -1.70 12.24
C GLY A 14 -16.42 -2.42 11.50
N VAL A 15 -15.18 -2.05 11.83
CA VAL A 15 -13.97 -2.72 11.32
C VAL A 15 -13.89 -4.13 11.92
N GLY A 16 -13.69 -5.16 11.07
CA GLY A 16 -13.62 -6.57 11.49
C GLY A 16 -13.32 -7.51 10.32
N GLY A 17 -13.35 -8.83 10.52
CA GLY A 17 -13.19 -9.85 9.47
C GLY A 17 -12.02 -9.58 8.52
N TRP A 18 -12.23 -9.76 7.21
CA TRP A 18 -11.21 -9.49 6.17
C TRP A 18 -10.64 -8.08 6.17
N LEU A 19 -11.42 -7.08 6.63
CA LEU A 19 -10.94 -5.71 6.74
C LEU A 19 -9.93 -5.55 7.88
N MET A 20 -10.17 -6.21 9.02
CA MET A 20 -9.25 -6.20 10.14
C MET A 20 -8.00 -7.03 9.84
N PHE A 21 -8.15 -8.15 9.13
CA PHE A 21 -7.02 -8.91 8.57
C PHE A 21 -6.14 -8.02 7.69
N TYR A 22 -6.75 -7.27 6.75
CA TYR A 22 -6.01 -6.36 5.88
C TYR A 22 -5.21 -5.34 6.69
N ILE A 23 -5.81 -4.70 7.70
CA ILE A 23 -5.11 -3.68 8.49
C ILE A 23 -3.95 -4.28 9.27
N TRP A 24 -4.15 -5.39 9.99
CA TRP A 24 -3.09 -5.97 10.81
C TRP A 24 -1.98 -6.59 9.97
N VAL A 25 -2.35 -7.42 8.99
CA VAL A 25 -1.36 -8.19 8.22
C VAL A 25 -0.71 -7.31 7.16
N VAL A 26 -1.51 -6.60 6.37
CA VAL A 26 -0.99 -5.82 5.23
C VAL A 26 -0.48 -4.46 5.69
N CYS A 27 -1.18 -3.74 6.56
CA CYS A 27 -0.80 -2.37 6.92
C CYS A 27 0.18 -2.26 8.10
N ILE A 28 0.33 -3.28 8.94
CA ILE A 28 1.18 -3.21 10.14
C ILE A 28 2.31 -4.24 10.06
N ILE A 29 1.99 -5.52 9.95
CA ILE A 29 3.00 -6.60 9.96
C ILE A 29 3.90 -6.52 8.73
N LEU A 30 3.34 -6.36 7.54
CA LEU A 30 4.12 -6.38 6.30
C LEU A 30 5.15 -5.22 6.20
N PRO A 31 4.82 -3.96 6.54
CA PRO A 31 5.82 -2.88 6.64
C PRO A 31 6.91 -3.17 7.66
N PHE A 32 6.57 -3.78 8.80
CA PHE A 32 7.57 -4.17 9.78
C PHE A 32 8.55 -5.21 9.22
N LEU A 33 8.03 -6.28 8.60
CA LEU A 33 8.86 -7.29 7.94
C LEU A 33 9.69 -6.70 6.81
N PHE A 34 9.17 -5.71 6.09
CA PHE A 34 9.91 -5.00 5.05
C PHE A 34 11.11 -4.24 5.63
N VAL A 35 10.93 -3.50 6.73
CA VAL A 35 12.03 -2.80 7.41
C VAL A 35 13.13 -3.77 7.86
N VAL A 36 12.75 -4.92 8.45
CA VAL A 36 13.73 -5.95 8.86
C VAL A 36 14.55 -6.42 7.66
N LYS A 37 13.91 -6.72 6.53
CA LYS A 37 14.61 -7.15 5.30
C LYS A 37 15.53 -6.08 4.72
N ILE A 38 15.16 -4.80 4.83
CA ILE A 38 16.03 -3.70 4.41
C ILE A 38 17.25 -3.59 5.32
N LEU A 39 17.09 -3.75 6.63
CA LEU A 39 18.22 -3.75 7.57
C LEU A 39 19.16 -4.94 7.34
N GLU A 40 18.61 -6.12 7.07
CA GLU A 40 19.39 -7.31 6.67
C GLU A 40 20.16 -7.04 5.38
N PHE A 41 19.47 -6.52 4.35
CA PHE A 41 20.09 -6.16 3.09
C PHE A 41 21.24 -5.18 3.28
N LEU A 42 21.04 -4.09 4.01
CA LEU A 42 22.06 -3.06 4.28
C LEU A 42 23.26 -3.64 5.03
N ARG A 43 23.04 -4.53 6.00
CA ARG A 43 24.12 -5.19 6.75
C ARG A 43 24.98 -6.08 5.85
N GLU A 44 24.37 -6.74 4.87
CA GLU A 44 25.09 -7.59 3.91
C GLU A 44 25.90 -6.77 2.87
N GLN A 45 25.58 -5.47 2.69
CA GLN A 45 26.22 -4.63 1.68
C GLN A 45 27.57 -4.05 2.10
N ASP A 46 27.95 -4.07 3.39
CA ASP A 46 29.28 -3.64 3.85
C ASP A 46 30.43 -4.47 3.22
N VAL A 47 30.11 -5.51 2.45
CA VAL A 47 31.06 -6.44 1.79
C VAL A 47 31.19 -6.19 0.27
N VAL A 48 30.31 -5.40 -0.36
CA VAL A 48 30.26 -5.23 -1.82
C VAL A 48 30.82 -3.85 -2.23
N GLY A 49 31.88 -3.87 -3.04
CA GLY A 49 32.72 -2.69 -3.35
C GLY A 49 32.06 -1.53 -4.11
N ASN A 50 32.74 -0.38 -4.04
CA ASN A 50 32.44 0.94 -4.61
C ASN A 50 32.09 0.94 -6.11
N ALA A 51 30.85 0.62 -6.48
CA ALA A 51 30.31 0.96 -7.78
C ALA A 51 29.36 2.16 -7.65
N ASP A 52 29.57 3.20 -8.45
CA ASP A 52 28.80 4.46 -8.35
C ASP A 52 27.28 4.24 -8.50
N TRP A 53 26.87 3.36 -9.44
CA TRP A 53 25.46 2.99 -9.64
C TRP A 53 24.85 2.33 -8.40
N PHE A 54 25.67 1.58 -7.64
CA PHE A 54 25.24 0.86 -6.45
C PHE A 54 25.08 1.81 -5.28
N ASN A 55 25.99 2.77 -5.13
CA ASN A 55 25.86 3.86 -4.15
C ASN A 55 24.61 4.71 -4.42
N SER A 56 24.36 5.09 -5.67
CA SER A 56 23.13 5.80 -6.05
C SER A 56 21.88 4.98 -5.76
N PHE A 57 21.90 3.67 -5.96
CA PHE A 57 20.80 2.80 -5.58
C PHE A 57 20.58 2.80 -4.06
N LEU A 58 21.64 2.64 -3.26
CA LEU A 58 21.56 2.63 -1.80
C LEU A 58 21.01 3.93 -1.23
N GLU A 59 21.35 5.08 -1.81
CA GLU A 59 20.79 6.38 -1.41
C GLU A 59 19.27 6.45 -1.58
N THR A 60 18.69 5.73 -2.55
CA THR A 60 17.23 5.72 -2.78
C THR A 60 16.47 4.77 -1.86
N VAL A 61 17.14 3.77 -1.28
CA VAL A 61 16.52 2.73 -0.45
C VAL A 61 15.80 3.31 0.78
N PRO A 62 16.40 4.23 1.57
CA PRO A 62 15.72 4.83 2.72
C PRO A 62 14.44 5.58 2.34
N TYR A 63 14.47 6.36 1.25
CA TYR A 63 13.32 7.16 0.83
C TYR A 63 12.15 6.30 0.31
N THR A 64 12.45 5.31 -0.54
CA THR A 64 11.44 4.38 -1.04
C THR A 64 10.84 3.54 0.09
N SER A 65 11.67 3.12 1.04
CA SER A 65 11.25 2.38 2.23
C SER A 65 10.38 3.23 3.16
N ALA A 66 10.78 4.47 3.43
CA ALA A 66 10.01 5.40 4.25
C ALA A 66 8.65 5.72 3.62
N PHE A 67 8.61 5.95 2.29
CA PHE A 67 7.36 6.17 1.56
C PHE A 67 6.44 4.96 1.64
N PHE A 68 6.98 3.75 1.45
CA PHE A 68 6.24 2.50 1.58
C PHE A 68 5.59 2.38 2.98
N VAL A 69 6.37 2.55 4.04
CA VAL A 69 5.89 2.49 5.43
C VAL A 69 4.85 3.58 5.70
N PHE A 70 5.12 4.81 5.25
CA PHE A 70 4.20 5.94 5.39
C PHE A 70 2.82 5.63 4.79
N CYS A 71 2.76 5.15 3.56
CA CYS A 71 1.50 4.79 2.92
C CYS A 71 0.72 3.73 3.71
N HIS A 72 1.40 2.73 4.26
CA HIS A 72 0.76 1.66 5.03
C HIS A 72 0.24 2.15 6.38
N VAL A 73 1.00 2.98 7.09
CA VAL A 73 0.54 3.63 8.32
C VAL A 73 -0.66 4.53 8.04
N CYS A 74 -0.63 5.32 6.97
CA CYS A 74 -1.78 6.13 6.55
C CYS A 74 -3.01 5.26 6.23
N MET A 75 -2.84 4.12 5.54
CA MET A 75 -3.93 3.17 5.31
C MET A 75 -4.52 2.68 6.64
N ALA A 76 -3.69 2.22 7.58
CA ALA A 76 -4.15 1.74 8.88
C ALA A 76 -4.96 2.81 9.63
N ILE A 77 -4.44 4.05 9.70
CA ILE A 77 -5.08 5.17 10.40
C ILE A 77 -6.42 5.50 9.74
N VAL A 78 -6.46 5.69 8.42
CA VAL A 78 -7.69 6.08 7.72
C VAL A 78 -8.74 4.98 7.78
N LEU A 79 -8.33 3.70 7.74
CA LEU A 79 -9.23 2.56 7.86
C LEU A 79 -9.85 2.44 9.27
N TYR A 80 -9.10 2.73 10.33
CA TYR A 80 -9.61 2.70 11.70
C TYR A 80 -10.41 3.93 12.10
N ALA A 81 -9.95 5.12 11.72
CA ALA A 81 -10.46 6.39 12.25
C ALA A 81 -11.62 7.00 11.44
N SER A 82 -11.89 6.50 10.23
CA SER A 82 -12.89 7.08 9.33
C SER A 82 -14.07 6.16 9.09
N ASN A 83 -15.25 6.73 8.92
CA ASN A 83 -16.47 6.06 8.41
C ASN A 83 -16.97 6.68 7.10
N LYS A 84 -16.14 7.51 6.45
CA LYS A 84 -16.51 8.29 5.26
C LYS A 84 -16.40 7.44 4.00
N LYS A 85 -17.34 7.57 3.05
CA LYS A 85 -17.30 6.84 1.76
C LYS A 85 -15.99 7.02 0.99
N VAL A 86 -15.38 8.20 1.11
CA VAL A 86 -14.11 8.55 0.43
C VAL A 86 -12.92 7.69 0.89
N THR A 87 -12.97 7.14 2.11
CA THR A 87 -11.91 6.28 2.68
C THR A 87 -11.53 5.15 1.73
N ARG A 88 -12.52 4.51 1.09
CA ARG A 88 -12.28 3.38 0.19
C ARG A 88 -11.41 3.77 -1.00
N TYR A 89 -11.63 4.95 -1.57
CA TYR A 89 -10.86 5.45 -2.70
C TYR A 89 -9.46 5.92 -2.28
N ILE A 90 -9.33 6.55 -1.11
CA ILE A 90 -8.03 6.92 -0.55
C ILE A 90 -7.17 5.68 -0.33
N VAL A 91 -7.74 4.62 0.24
CA VAL A 91 -7.01 3.36 0.49
C VAL A 91 -6.62 2.68 -0.82
N VAL A 92 -7.50 2.66 -1.83
CA VAL A 92 -7.15 2.18 -3.17
C VAL A 92 -5.97 2.98 -3.73
N LEU A 93 -6.01 4.32 -3.66
CA LEU A 93 -4.88 5.13 -4.10
C LEU A 93 -3.57 4.76 -3.39
N LEU A 94 -3.62 4.59 -2.06
CA LEU A 94 -2.45 4.21 -1.27
C LEU A 94 -1.93 2.80 -1.60
N ILE A 95 -2.81 1.84 -1.92
CA ILE A 95 -2.42 0.50 -2.42
C ILE A 95 -1.62 0.63 -3.70
N TRP A 96 -2.09 1.44 -4.65
CA TRP A 96 -1.43 1.61 -5.93
C TRP A 96 -0.11 2.37 -5.82
N LEU A 97 -0.08 3.43 -5.00
CA LEU A 97 1.12 4.22 -4.75
C LEU A 97 2.22 3.39 -4.08
N SER A 98 1.89 2.60 -3.05
CA SER A 98 2.89 1.83 -2.30
C SER A 98 3.21 0.45 -2.89
N GLY A 99 2.40 -0.05 -3.82
CA GLY A 99 2.62 -1.33 -4.49
C GLY A 99 3.04 -1.15 -5.96
N PRO A 100 2.12 -1.29 -6.93
CA PRO A 100 2.45 -1.29 -8.36
C PRO A 100 3.25 -0.07 -8.83
N LEU A 101 2.87 1.14 -8.43
CA LEU A 101 3.52 2.36 -8.94
C LEU A 101 4.92 2.52 -8.38
N LEU A 102 5.12 2.28 -7.08
CA LEU A 102 6.45 2.28 -6.47
C LEU A 102 7.35 1.17 -7.04
N ASN A 103 6.80 -0.02 -7.29
CA ASN A 103 7.55 -1.11 -7.90
C ASN A 103 7.94 -0.78 -9.35
N ALA A 104 7.02 -0.22 -10.14
CA ALA A 104 7.31 0.17 -11.51
C ALA A 104 8.37 1.27 -11.58
N SER A 105 8.33 2.26 -10.68
CA SER A 105 9.36 3.31 -10.62
C SER A 105 10.72 2.75 -10.22
N LEU A 106 10.77 1.81 -9.27
CA LEU A 106 12.02 1.14 -8.89
C LEU A 106 12.60 0.32 -10.04
N LEU A 107 11.77 -0.44 -10.76
CA LEU A 107 12.22 -1.21 -11.93
C LEU A 107 12.75 -0.30 -13.04
N ALA A 108 12.05 0.80 -13.33
CA ALA A 108 12.50 1.79 -14.29
C ALA A 108 13.84 2.43 -13.87
N PHE A 109 14.00 2.74 -12.58
CA PHE A 109 15.25 3.24 -12.02
C PHE A 109 16.40 2.24 -12.22
N CYS A 110 16.17 0.94 -11.94
CA CYS A 110 17.16 -0.11 -12.16
C CYS A 110 17.60 -0.20 -13.62
N VAL A 111 16.66 -0.11 -14.58
CA VAL A 111 16.97 -0.14 -16.01
C VAL A 111 17.84 1.04 -16.44
N VAL A 112 17.66 2.21 -15.85
CA VAL A 112 18.38 3.44 -16.23
C VAL A 112 19.76 3.53 -15.58
N ILE A 113 19.90 3.06 -14.35
CA ILE A 113 21.09 3.28 -13.52
C ILE A 113 22.05 2.07 -13.52
N MET A 114 21.52 0.84 -13.60
CA MET A 114 22.37 -0.35 -13.47
C MET A 114 23.03 -0.71 -14.81
N PRO A 115 24.28 -1.24 -14.78
CA PRO A 115 24.89 -1.88 -15.94
C PRO A 115 23.98 -3.02 -16.47
N PRO A 116 23.94 -3.28 -17.79
CA PRO A 116 23.01 -4.26 -18.39
C PRO A 116 23.02 -5.62 -17.71
N GLU A 117 24.21 -6.15 -17.41
CA GLU A 117 24.41 -7.46 -16.77
C GLU A 117 23.81 -7.51 -15.34
N ALA A 118 24.00 -6.44 -14.56
CA ALA A 118 23.44 -6.32 -13.22
C ALA A 118 21.92 -6.07 -13.26
N GLY A 119 21.47 -5.26 -14.23
CA GLY A 119 20.07 -4.96 -14.48
C GLY A 119 19.26 -6.21 -14.82
N GLU A 120 19.73 -7.04 -15.74
CA GLU A 120 19.05 -8.29 -16.12
C GLU A 120 18.87 -9.24 -14.93
N TYR A 121 19.92 -9.44 -14.14
CA TYR A 121 19.85 -10.26 -12.93
C TYR A 121 18.86 -9.71 -11.91
N PHE A 122 18.89 -8.39 -11.67
CA PHE A 122 17.98 -7.76 -10.71
C PHE A 122 16.53 -7.81 -11.17
N LEU A 123 16.27 -7.53 -12.47
CA LEU A 123 14.96 -7.63 -13.09
C LEU A 123 14.40 -9.05 -13.00
N ALA A 124 15.20 -10.07 -13.31
CA ALA A 124 14.78 -11.47 -13.22
C ALA A 124 14.34 -11.84 -11.79
N LYS A 125 15.00 -11.29 -10.77
CA LYS A 125 14.63 -11.49 -9.36
C LYS A 125 13.43 -10.66 -8.90
N ARG A 126 13.17 -9.50 -9.53
CA ARG A 126 12.10 -8.59 -9.12
C ARG A 126 10.79 -8.73 -9.88
N ILE A 127 10.83 -9.13 -11.14
CA ILE A 127 9.60 -9.29 -11.95
C ILE A 127 8.61 -10.26 -11.30
N PRO A 128 8.99 -11.49 -10.85
CA PRO A 128 8.03 -12.40 -10.24
C PRO A 128 7.30 -11.83 -9.00
N PRO A 129 7.99 -11.30 -7.97
CA PRO A 129 7.30 -10.69 -6.85
C PRO A 129 6.53 -9.41 -7.22
N SER A 130 6.96 -8.65 -8.23
CA SER A 130 6.22 -7.49 -8.74
C SER A 130 4.88 -7.88 -9.38
N ILE A 131 4.84 -8.97 -10.16
CA ILE A 131 3.59 -9.51 -10.72
C ILE A 131 2.66 -9.96 -9.58
N PHE A 132 3.19 -10.67 -8.58
CA PHE A 132 2.41 -11.09 -7.43
C PHE A 132 1.85 -9.90 -6.65
N ASN A 133 2.65 -8.84 -6.46
CA ASN A 133 2.20 -7.59 -5.84
C ASN A 133 1.08 -6.92 -6.64
N LEU A 134 1.18 -6.89 -7.97
CA LEU A 134 0.15 -6.34 -8.85
C LEU A 134 -1.17 -7.10 -8.71
N VAL A 135 -1.13 -8.44 -8.75
CA VAL A 135 -2.32 -9.29 -8.59
C VAL A 135 -2.99 -9.01 -7.24
N TRP A 136 -2.22 -8.97 -6.16
CA TRP A 136 -2.77 -8.69 -4.83
C TRP A 136 -3.36 -7.29 -4.71
N SER A 137 -2.70 -6.28 -5.30
CA SER A 137 -3.23 -4.92 -5.33
C SER A 137 -4.56 -4.85 -6.07
N VAL A 138 -4.73 -5.61 -7.15
CA VAL A 138 -6.02 -5.73 -7.86
C VAL A 138 -7.07 -6.41 -6.97
N VAL A 139 -6.74 -7.52 -6.32
CA VAL A 139 -7.67 -8.22 -5.42
C VAL A 139 -8.15 -7.30 -4.30
N TRP A 140 -7.24 -6.59 -3.64
CA TRP A 140 -7.61 -5.65 -2.59
C TRP A 140 -8.38 -4.44 -3.12
N THR A 141 -8.03 -3.93 -4.30
CA THR A 141 -8.80 -2.87 -4.97
C THR A 141 -10.24 -3.31 -5.19
N LEU A 142 -10.45 -4.51 -5.74
CA LEU A 142 -11.79 -5.07 -5.94
C LEU A 142 -12.52 -5.26 -4.62
N TYR A 143 -11.85 -5.77 -3.59
CA TYR A 143 -12.42 -5.91 -2.26
C TYR A 143 -12.91 -4.56 -1.71
N PHE A 144 -12.09 -3.50 -1.76
CA PHE A 144 -12.48 -2.19 -1.24
C PHE A 144 -13.61 -1.52 -2.04
N LEU A 145 -13.64 -1.71 -3.36
CA LEU A 145 -14.62 -1.06 -4.22
C LEU A 145 -15.96 -1.84 -4.31
N ARG A 146 -15.92 -3.18 -4.27
CA ARG A 146 -17.09 -4.03 -4.54
C ARG A 146 -17.67 -4.72 -3.31
N SER A 147 -16.92 -4.84 -2.21
CA SER A 147 -17.42 -5.51 -1.01
C SER A 147 -18.55 -4.72 -0.36
N LYS A 148 -19.73 -5.35 -0.25
CA LYS A 148 -20.88 -4.82 0.50
C LYS A 148 -20.50 -4.48 1.94
N ARG A 149 -19.67 -5.32 2.57
CA ARG A 149 -19.23 -5.12 3.96
C ARG A 149 -18.42 -3.84 4.12
N VAL A 150 -17.43 -3.63 3.26
CA VAL A 150 -16.59 -2.41 3.27
C VAL A 150 -17.44 -1.17 2.99
N ALA A 151 -18.40 -1.26 2.07
CA ALA A 151 -19.33 -0.17 1.79
C ALA A 151 -20.20 0.19 3.01
N ASN A 152 -20.64 -0.81 3.78
CA ASN A 152 -21.41 -0.58 5.01
C ASN A 152 -20.56 -0.04 6.17
N THR A 153 -19.25 -0.32 6.19
CA THR A 153 -18.33 0.29 7.17
C THR A 153 -18.09 1.77 6.86
N TYR A 154 -17.84 2.08 5.58
CA TYR A 154 -17.53 3.43 5.13
C TYR A 154 -18.72 4.04 4.39
N TRP A 155 -19.83 4.26 5.11
CA TRP A 155 -21.12 4.65 4.53
C TRP A 155 -21.39 6.16 4.54
N ARG A 156 -20.67 6.95 5.36
CA ARG A 156 -21.05 8.34 5.63
C ARG A 156 -20.64 9.28 4.49
N ASP A 157 -21.59 10.04 3.97
CA ASP A 157 -21.34 11.05 2.94
C ASP A 157 -20.75 12.33 3.53
N VAL A 158 -19.71 12.86 2.88
CA VAL A 158 -19.03 14.10 3.30
C VAL A 158 -19.98 15.30 3.25
N LYS A 159 -20.88 15.35 2.26
CA LYS A 159 -21.89 16.42 2.12
C LYS A 159 -22.92 16.42 3.26
N ALA A 160 -23.26 15.24 3.77
CA ALA A 160 -24.20 15.10 4.87
C ALA A 160 -23.61 15.56 6.22
N ILE A 161 -22.29 15.42 6.41
CA ILE A 161 -21.59 15.93 7.60
C ILE A 161 -21.58 17.46 7.61
N LYS A 162 -21.31 18.11 6.47
CA LYS A 162 -21.28 19.59 6.41
C LYS A 162 -22.62 20.23 6.77
N ARG A 163 -23.75 19.54 6.51
CA ARG A 163 -25.10 20.02 6.84
C ARG A 163 -25.53 19.77 8.29
N SER A 164 -24.84 18.93 9.05
CA SER A 164 -25.17 18.67 10.46
C SER A 164 -24.39 19.53 11.43
N VAL A 165 -23.41 20.30 10.94
CA VAL A 165 -22.53 21.16 11.73
C VAL A 165 -22.81 22.65 11.44
N ALA A 166 -23.56 22.93 10.37
CA ALA A 166 -24.14 24.24 10.08
C ALA A 166 -25.55 24.30 10.67
#